data_AF-A0A3S3R426-F1
#
_entry.id   AF-A0A3S3R426-F1
#
_cell.length_a   1.000
_cell.length_b   1.000
_cell.length_c   1.000
_cell.angle_alpha   90.00
_cell.angle_beta   90.00
_cell.angle_gamma   90.00
#
_symmetry.space_group_name_H-M   'P 1'
#
loop_
_entity.id
_entity.type
_entity.pdbx_description
1 polymer ?
#
loop_
_entity_poly.entity_id
_entity_poly.type
_entity_poly.pdbx_seq_one_letter_code
_entity_poly.pdbx_strand_id
1 'polypeptide(L)'
;MKLSRMFLVGFDGCTVKQGHWLRKALKTSPPAGVILFDRNVDGTVQNFTSPEQLKELTAELADVAAEPLLIAVDQEGGGVCRLKEQAGFLRTKTAAELGQQSPEISTLPAAEVMAAELAEYSINLNLGPVADVNLNPDNPIIARYERSFGASPIR
;
A
#
# COMPACT_ATOMS: atom_id res chain seq x y z
N MET A 1 6.28 -26.63 2.00
CA MET A 1 5.77 -25.24 2.10
C MET A 1 4.71 -25.19 3.19
N LYS A 2 4.78 -24.26 4.15
CA LYS A 2 3.74 -24.11 5.20
C LYS A 2 2.54 -23.34 4.62
N LEU A 3 1.31 -23.81 4.86
CA LEU A 3 0.08 -23.19 4.32
C LEU A 3 -0.07 -21.71 4.73
N SER A 4 0.36 -21.34 5.95
CA SER A 4 0.31 -19.94 6.42
C SER A 4 1.06 -18.98 5.50
N ARG A 5 2.14 -19.42 4.86
CA ARG A 5 2.97 -18.62 3.95
C ARG A 5 2.33 -18.40 2.57
N MET A 6 1.06 -18.79 2.38
CA MET A 6 0.28 -18.45 1.19
C MET A 6 -0.63 -17.23 1.42
N PHE A 7 -0.63 -16.65 2.62
CA PHE A 7 -1.52 -15.56 2.98
C PHE A 7 -0.79 -14.23 3.16
N LEU A 8 -1.43 -13.18 2.65
CA LEU A 8 -1.24 -11.78 3.04
C LEU A 8 -2.44 -11.39 3.90
N VAL A 9 -2.22 -10.91 5.12
CA VAL A 9 -3.31 -10.66 6.09
C VAL A 9 -3.40 -9.19 6.50
N GLY A 10 -4.61 -8.65 6.58
CA GLY A 10 -4.86 -7.38 7.26
C GLY A 10 -4.96 -7.57 8.78
N PHE A 11 -4.84 -6.49 9.54
CA PHE A 11 -5.05 -6.46 10.98
C PHE A 11 -5.47 -5.07 11.43
N ASP A 12 -6.10 -4.99 12.60
CA ASP A 12 -6.49 -3.71 13.20
C ASP A 12 -5.48 -3.28 14.25
N GLY A 13 -5.25 -1.97 14.34
CA GLY A 13 -4.42 -1.37 15.37
C GLY A 13 -3.14 -0.74 14.82
N CYS A 14 -2.76 0.35 15.45
CA CYS A 14 -1.54 1.11 15.18
C CYS A 14 -0.30 0.53 15.87
N THR A 15 -0.41 -0.62 16.53
CA THR A 15 0.68 -1.29 17.26
C THR A 15 0.41 -2.78 17.36
N VAL A 16 1.48 -3.58 17.35
CA VAL A 16 1.48 -5.03 17.53
C VAL A 16 2.21 -5.44 18.81
N LYS A 17 2.20 -4.56 19.82
CA LYS A 17 2.73 -4.80 21.18
C LYS A 17 2.11 -6.03 21.86
N GLN A 18 2.61 -6.34 23.06
CA GLN A 18 2.20 -7.52 23.83
C GLN A 18 0.67 -7.60 24.00
N GLY A 19 0.10 -8.77 23.71
CA GLY A 19 -1.34 -9.02 23.74
C GLY A 19 -2.00 -8.99 22.36
N HIS A 20 -1.37 -8.38 21.34
CA HIS A 20 -1.91 -8.37 19.99
C HIS A 20 -1.88 -9.77 19.35
N TRP A 21 -2.97 -10.17 18.69
CA TRP A 21 -3.11 -11.52 18.13
C TRP A 21 -2.07 -11.79 17.03
N LEU A 22 -1.76 -10.78 16.21
CA LEU A 22 -0.78 -10.90 15.13
C LEU A 22 0.60 -11.26 15.66
N ARG A 23 0.96 -10.76 16.86
CA ARG A 23 2.24 -11.10 17.50
C ARG A 23 2.36 -12.59 17.81
N LYS A 24 1.25 -13.24 18.19
CA LYS A 24 1.20 -14.69 18.36
C LYS A 24 1.29 -15.40 17.00
N ALA A 25 0.51 -14.95 16.01
CA ALA A 25 0.49 -15.54 14.68
C ALA A 25 1.87 -15.52 14.00
N LEU A 26 2.57 -14.38 14.04
CA LEU A 26 3.94 -14.21 13.49
C LEU A 26 4.96 -15.16 14.11
N LYS A 27 4.74 -15.63 15.35
CA LYS A 27 5.64 -16.57 16.04
C LYS A 27 5.28 -18.03 15.82
N THR A 28 3.98 -18.36 15.73
CA THR A 28 3.52 -19.76 15.71
C THR A 28 3.21 -20.28 14.31
N SER A 29 2.68 -19.42 13.44
CA SER A 29 2.25 -19.78 12.08
C SER A 29 2.31 -18.54 11.18
N PRO A 30 3.51 -18.03 10.87
CA PRO A 30 3.66 -16.73 10.23
C PRO A 30 3.01 -16.71 8.84
N PRO A 31 2.20 -15.67 8.51
CA PRO A 31 1.79 -15.41 7.13
C PRO A 31 3.01 -15.05 6.26
N ALA A 32 2.84 -14.99 4.93
CA ALA A 32 3.90 -14.43 4.07
C ALA A 32 4.11 -12.94 4.33
N GLY A 33 3.03 -12.24 4.66
CA GLY A 33 3.05 -10.81 4.91
C GLY A 33 1.80 -10.28 5.58
N VAL A 34 1.83 -8.98 5.80
CA VAL A 34 0.69 -8.17 6.21
C VAL A 34 0.41 -7.08 5.19
N ILE A 35 -0.84 -6.65 5.10
CA ILE A 35 -1.23 -5.48 4.31
C ILE A 35 -1.71 -4.36 5.24
N LEU A 36 -1.20 -3.16 5.03
CA LEU A 36 -1.50 -1.97 5.82
C LEU A 36 -2.56 -1.10 5.15
N PHE A 37 -3.43 -0.52 5.97
CA PHE A 37 -4.49 0.39 5.56
C PHE A 37 -4.54 1.63 6.45
N ASP A 38 -4.98 2.75 5.88
CA ASP A 38 -5.19 4.00 6.62
C ASP A 38 -6.44 3.94 7.51
N ARG A 39 -7.50 3.26 7.03
CA ARG A 39 -8.80 3.20 7.71
C ARG A 39 -9.56 1.90 7.48
N ASN A 40 -10.42 1.60 8.44
CA ASN A 40 -11.43 0.57 8.38
C ASN A 40 -12.64 1.01 7.53
N VAL A 41 -13.53 0.06 7.22
CA VAL A 41 -14.77 0.31 6.46
C VAL A 41 -15.68 1.32 7.15
N ASP A 42 -15.67 1.37 8.48
CA ASP A 42 -16.42 2.33 9.29
C ASP A 42 -15.75 3.72 9.41
N GLY A 43 -14.60 3.90 8.76
CA GLY A 43 -13.84 5.16 8.74
C GLY A 43 -12.90 5.36 9.93
N THR A 44 -12.86 4.44 10.90
CA THR A 44 -11.87 4.49 11.98
C THR A 44 -10.46 4.22 11.45
N VAL A 45 -9.44 4.73 12.12
CA VAL A 45 -8.03 4.45 11.78
C VAL A 45 -7.75 2.95 11.87
N GLN A 46 -7.06 2.38 10.88
CA GLN A 46 -6.70 0.97 10.90
C GLN A 46 -5.26 0.75 11.39
N ASN A 47 -4.23 1.14 10.63
CA ASN A 47 -2.84 0.84 10.96
C ASN A 47 -1.97 2.05 11.23
N PHE A 48 -2.28 3.22 10.69
CA PHE A 48 -1.43 4.38 10.92
C PHE A 48 -2.12 5.74 10.83
N THR A 49 -1.53 6.71 11.54
CA THR A 49 -2.01 8.09 11.61
C THR A 49 -0.99 9.11 11.12
N SER A 50 0.30 8.78 11.12
CA SER A 50 1.38 9.67 10.68
C SER A 50 2.62 8.88 10.21
N PRO A 51 3.56 9.50 9.48
CA PRO A 51 4.88 8.96 9.17
C PRO A 51 5.62 8.34 10.36
N GLU A 52 5.65 9.04 11.49
CA GLU A 52 6.40 8.63 12.68
C GLU A 52 5.83 7.35 13.26
N GLN A 53 4.50 7.31 13.44
CA GLN A 53 3.85 6.13 13.99
C GLN A 53 3.89 4.95 13.00
N LEU A 54 3.87 5.19 11.68
CA LEU A 54 4.06 4.11 10.71
C LEU A 54 5.46 3.48 10.84
N LYS A 55 6.52 4.29 11.02
CA LYS A 55 7.88 3.78 11.29
C LYS A 55 7.93 2.93 12.55
N GLU A 56 7.24 3.34 13.62
CA GLU A 56 7.13 2.56 14.85
C GLU A 56 6.44 1.21 14.60
N LEU A 57 5.31 1.21 13.89
CA LEU A 57 4.56 -0.01 13.60
C LEU A 57 5.40 -1.01 12.77
N THR A 58 6.09 -0.54 11.72
CA THR A 58 6.91 -1.43 10.88
C THR A 58 8.14 -1.95 11.63
N ALA A 59 8.71 -1.17 12.54
CA ALA A 59 9.75 -1.64 13.45
C ALA A 59 9.21 -2.73 14.40
N GLU A 60 8.03 -2.56 14.99
CA GLU A 60 7.40 -3.59 15.83
C GLU A 60 7.12 -4.89 15.05
N LEU A 61 6.68 -4.80 13.79
CA LEU A 61 6.47 -5.96 12.92
C LEU A 61 7.79 -6.69 12.65
N ALA A 62 8.86 -5.95 12.34
CA ALA A 62 10.19 -6.52 12.08
C ALA A 62 10.76 -7.20 13.34
N ASP A 63 10.61 -6.60 14.52
CA ASP A 63 11.08 -7.14 15.79
C ASP A 63 10.37 -8.45 16.18
N VAL A 64 9.11 -8.61 15.77
CA VAL A 64 8.30 -9.77 16.10
C VAL A 64 8.45 -10.90 15.08
N ALA A 65 8.70 -10.58 13.82
CA ALA A 65 8.78 -11.54 12.74
C ALA A 65 10.06 -12.39 12.85
N ALA A 66 9.91 -13.71 12.94
CA ALA A 66 11.05 -14.64 12.98
C ALA A 66 11.65 -14.93 11.59
N GLU A 67 10.94 -14.58 10.53
CA GLU A 67 11.29 -14.79 9.13
C GLU A 67 10.97 -13.50 8.34
N PRO A 68 11.56 -13.28 7.16
CA PRO A 68 11.22 -12.13 6.31
C PRO A 68 9.70 -12.02 6.08
N LEU A 69 9.17 -10.84 6.35
CA LEU A 69 7.75 -10.50 6.27
C LEU A 69 7.54 -9.50 5.13
N LEU A 70 6.60 -9.80 4.23
CA LEU A 70 6.12 -8.81 3.29
C LEU A 70 5.26 -7.79 4.05
N ILE A 71 5.58 -6.52 3.93
CA ILE A 71 4.75 -5.40 4.43
C ILE A 71 4.22 -4.71 3.18
N ALA A 72 2.93 -4.95 2.93
CA ALA A 72 2.26 -4.53 1.73
C ALA A 72 1.39 -3.28 1.97
N VAL A 73 1.21 -2.49 0.91
CA VAL A 73 0.23 -1.41 0.87
C VAL A 73 -0.41 -1.34 -0.52
N ASP A 74 -1.56 -0.70 -0.60
CA ASP A 74 -2.20 -0.32 -1.86
C ASP A 74 -1.99 1.19 -2.11
N GLN A 75 -0.84 1.54 -2.71
CA GLN A 75 -0.43 2.91 -2.99
C GLN A 75 -0.41 3.12 -4.52
N GLU A 76 -1.57 3.31 -5.13
CA GLU A 76 -1.70 3.55 -6.59
C GLU A 76 -1.51 5.02 -6.97
N GLY A 77 -1.74 5.92 -6.01
CA GLY A 77 -1.77 7.35 -6.21
C GLY A 77 -3.20 7.92 -6.30
N GLY A 78 -3.30 9.25 -6.23
CA GLY A 78 -4.60 9.93 -6.29
C GLY A 78 -5.56 9.51 -5.17
N GLY A 79 -6.80 9.17 -5.51
CA GLY A 79 -7.82 8.79 -4.52
C GLY A 79 -7.65 7.39 -3.91
N VAL A 80 -6.80 6.54 -4.52
CA VAL A 80 -6.55 5.15 -4.11
C VAL A 80 -5.13 5.05 -3.55
N CYS A 81 -4.82 5.92 -2.59
CA CYS A 81 -3.61 5.86 -1.79
C CYS A 81 -3.97 5.67 -0.31
N ARG A 82 -3.08 5.00 0.43
CA ARG A 82 -3.20 4.86 1.89
C ARG A 82 -2.30 5.87 2.61
N LEU A 83 -1.08 6.07 2.11
CA LEU A 83 -0.18 7.12 2.57
C LEU A 83 -0.63 8.44 1.91
N LYS A 84 -1.37 9.24 2.68
CA LYS A 84 -2.03 10.47 2.22
C LYS A 84 -1.34 11.73 2.72
N GLU A 85 -1.34 12.77 1.89
CA GLU A 85 -0.82 14.10 2.25
C GLU A 85 -1.44 14.66 3.53
N GLN A 86 -2.72 14.43 3.77
CA GLN A 86 -3.42 14.92 4.97
C GLN A 86 -2.92 14.26 6.27
N ALA A 87 -2.26 13.10 6.18
CA ALA A 87 -1.62 12.41 7.29
C ALA A 87 -0.10 12.69 7.37
N GLY A 88 0.45 13.54 6.49
CA GLY A 88 1.86 13.93 6.48
C GLY A 88 2.75 13.20 5.47
N PHE A 89 2.18 12.40 4.56
CA PHE A 89 2.91 11.71 3.50
C PHE A 89 3.05 12.57 2.22
N LEU A 90 3.83 12.10 1.25
CA LEU A 90 3.98 12.78 -0.03
C LEU A 90 2.68 12.75 -0.84
N ARG A 91 2.43 13.84 -1.55
CA ARG A 91 1.33 13.92 -2.49
C ARG A 91 1.62 13.08 -3.73
N THR A 92 0.62 12.35 -4.19
CA THR A 92 0.67 11.54 -5.41
C THR A 92 -0.30 12.07 -6.47
N LYS A 93 -0.05 11.71 -7.73
CA LYS A 93 -0.96 11.95 -8.87
C LYS A 93 -1.77 10.69 -9.17
N THR A 94 -2.90 10.81 -9.85
CA THR A 94 -3.64 9.65 -10.37
C THR A 94 -2.90 9.02 -11.55
N ALA A 95 -3.18 7.75 -11.86
CA ALA A 95 -2.62 7.11 -13.04
C ALA A 95 -3.05 7.82 -14.33
N ALA A 96 -4.29 8.31 -14.39
CA ALA A 96 -4.79 9.08 -15.53
C ALA A 96 -4.02 10.39 -15.73
N GLU A 97 -3.67 11.12 -14.65
CA GLU A 97 -2.82 12.31 -14.73
C GLU A 97 -1.42 11.96 -15.24
N LEU A 98 -0.83 10.87 -14.73
CA LEU A 98 0.51 10.43 -15.15
C LEU A 98 0.55 9.99 -16.62
N GLY A 99 -0.51 9.35 -17.11
CA GLY A 99 -0.63 8.87 -18.49
C GLY A 99 -0.81 9.96 -19.55
N GLN A 100 -0.93 11.24 -19.18
CA GLN A 100 -1.03 12.36 -20.12
C GLN A 100 0.32 12.73 -20.76
N GLN A 101 1.42 12.30 -20.17
CA GLN A 101 2.78 12.59 -20.62
C GLN A 101 3.54 11.28 -20.89
N SER A 102 4.71 11.36 -21.53
CA SER A 102 5.54 10.18 -21.74
C SER A 102 6.05 9.62 -20.39
N PRO A 103 6.24 8.29 -20.27
CA PRO A 103 6.67 7.67 -19.03
C PRO A 103 7.93 8.28 -18.42
N GLU A 104 8.89 8.72 -19.24
CA GLU A 104 10.16 9.32 -18.82
C GLU A 104 9.98 10.66 -18.11
N ILE A 105 8.93 11.40 -18.45
CA ILE A 105 8.65 12.72 -17.89
C ILE A 105 7.75 12.63 -16.66
N SER A 106 6.81 11.69 -16.63
CA SER A 106 5.78 11.61 -15.58
C SER A 106 5.88 10.36 -14.71
N THR A 107 5.64 9.20 -15.31
CA THR A 107 5.33 7.96 -14.58
C THR A 107 6.56 7.39 -13.89
N LEU A 108 7.72 7.38 -14.55
CA LEU A 108 8.97 6.87 -13.97
C LEU A 108 9.43 7.70 -12.77
N PRO A 109 9.57 9.04 -12.85
CA PRO A 109 9.93 9.85 -11.68
C PRO A 109 8.92 9.73 -10.52
N ALA A 110 7.62 9.67 -10.84
CA ALA A 110 6.59 9.51 -9.81
C ALA A 110 6.68 8.15 -9.10
N ALA A 111 6.96 7.08 -9.85
CA ALA A 111 7.16 5.74 -9.31
C ALA A 111 8.43 5.65 -8.46
N GLU A 112 9.52 6.30 -8.86
CA GLU A 112 10.76 6.37 -8.07
C GLU A 112 10.54 7.07 -6.73
N VAL A 113 9.86 8.22 -6.73
CA VAL A 113 9.51 8.95 -5.49
C VAL A 113 8.62 8.11 -4.59
N MET A 114 7.59 7.47 -5.15
CA MET A 114 6.69 6.60 -4.39
C MET A 114 7.43 5.40 -3.80
N ALA A 115 8.28 4.73 -4.58
CA ALA A 115 9.07 3.59 -4.11
C ALA A 115 10.05 3.99 -3.01
N ALA A 116 10.69 5.16 -3.13
CA ALA A 116 11.58 5.70 -2.10
C ALA A 116 10.83 5.99 -0.80
N GLU A 117 9.65 6.60 -0.88
CA GLU A 117 8.79 6.86 0.28
C GLU A 117 8.38 5.54 0.96
N LEU A 118 7.89 4.55 0.20
CA LEU A 118 7.50 3.26 0.77
C LEU A 118 8.67 2.55 1.46
N ALA A 119 9.86 2.59 0.85
CA ALA A 119 11.07 2.02 1.43
C ALA A 119 11.48 2.72 2.73
N GLU A 120 11.27 4.03 2.86
CA GLU A 120 11.52 4.79 4.10
C GLU A 120 10.71 4.24 5.28
N TYR A 121 9.51 3.71 5.01
CA TYR A 121 8.62 3.11 6.00
C TYR A 121 8.73 1.58 6.04
N SER A 122 9.78 0.98 5.49
CA SER A 122 9.98 -0.48 5.43
C SER A 122 8.84 -1.25 4.74
N ILE A 123 8.02 -0.57 3.92
CA ILE A 123 7.03 -1.20 3.06
C ILE A 123 7.78 -1.75 1.84
N ASN A 124 7.67 -3.06 1.62
CA ASN A 124 8.47 -3.78 0.63
C ASN A 124 7.61 -4.45 -0.46
N LEU A 125 6.30 -4.22 -0.44
CA LEU A 125 5.38 -4.61 -1.50
C LEU A 125 4.34 -3.52 -1.72
N ASN A 126 4.26 -2.99 -2.94
CA ASN A 126 3.13 -2.15 -3.34
C ASN A 126 2.19 -2.98 -4.23
N LEU A 127 0.89 -2.94 -3.96
CA LEU A 127 -0.14 -3.58 -4.78
C LEU A 127 -0.57 -2.67 -5.93
N GLY A 128 0.41 -2.23 -6.70
CA GLY A 128 0.25 -1.46 -7.91
C GLY A 128 1.43 -1.71 -8.86
N PRO A 129 1.44 -1.07 -10.04
CA PRO A 129 0.39 -0.20 -10.57
C PRO A 129 -0.83 -0.98 -11.08
N VAL A 130 -1.92 -0.27 -11.34
CA VAL A 130 -3.06 -0.81 -12.08
C VAL A 130 -2.74 -0.84 -13.57
N ALA A 131 -2.88 -2.02 -14.18
CA ALA A 131 -2.64 -2.24 -15.61
C ALA A 131 -3.95 -2.33 -16.43
N ASP A 132 -5.09 -2.01 -15.83
CA ASP A 132 -6.38 -2.00 -16.52
C ASP A 132 -6.42 -0.91 -17.59
N VAL A 133 -6.99 -1.23 -18.75
CA VAL A 133 -7.23 -0.28 -19.84
C VAL A 133 -8.63 0.31 -19.69
N ASN A 134 -8.72 1.64 -19.63
CA ASN A 134 -9.99 2.32 -19.40
C ASN A 134 -10.87 2.39 -20.66
N LEU A 135 -11.43 1.25 -21.07
CA LEU A 135 -12.31 1.14 -22.25
C LEU A 135 -13.75 1.60 -21.98
N ASN A 136 -14.19 1.58 -20.73
CA ASN A 136 -15.52 2.02 -20.32
C ASN A 136 -15.40 3.26 -19.41
N PRO A 137 -15.70 4.47 -19.91
CA PRO A 137 -15.61 5.70 -19.13
C PRO A 137 -16.58 5.73 -17.93
N ASP A 138 -17.64 4.92 -17.95
CA ASP A 138 -18.60 4.81 -16.85
C ASP A 138 -18.21 3.74 -15.80
N ASN A 139 -17.01 3.15 -15.90
CA ASN A 139 -16.56 2.14 -14.96
C ASN A 139 -16.44 2.75 -13.53
N PRO A 140 -17.23 2.27 -12.55
CA PRO A 140 -17.29 2.89 -11.23
C PRO A 140 -16.06 2.61 -10.35
N ILE A 141 -15.17 1.71 -10.80
CA ILE A 141 -13.99 1.26 -10.07
C ILE A 141 -12.71 1.83 -10.69
N ILE A 142 -12.57 1.79 -12.01
CA ILE A 142 -11.35 2.22 -12.72
C ILE A 142 -11.43 3.67 -13.18
N ALA A 143 -12.47 4.02 -13.95
CA ALA A 143 -12.61 5.36 -14.51
C ALA A 143 -12.90 6.40 -13.43
N ARG A 144 -13.85 6.11 -12.53
CA ARG A 144 -14.27 7.01 -11.45
C ARG A 144 -13.12 7.49 -10.56
N TYR A 145 -12.15 6.62 -10.31
CA TYR A 145 -11.01 6.90 -9.43
C TYR A 145 -9.71 7.16 -10.20
N GLU A 146 -9.79 7.29 -11.52
CA GLU A 146 -8.65 7.60 -12.39
C GLU A 146 -7.47 6.63 -12.23
N ARG A 147 -7.78 5.35 -12.00
CA ARG A 147 -6.81 4.29 -11.69
C ARG A 147 -6.07 3.75 -12.91
N SER A 148 -6.47 4.12 -14.11
CA SER A 148 -5.85 3.66 -15.36
C SER A 148 -5.06 4.78 -16.03
N PHE A 149 -3.93 4.44 -16.62
CA PHE A 149 -3.10 5.37 -17.40
C PHE A 149 -3.77 5.81 -18.72
N GLY A 150 -4.78 5.08 -19.20
CA GLY A 150 -5.53 5.48 -20.38
C GLY A 150 -6.34 4.36 -21.03
N ALA A 151 -6.89 4.68 -22.20
CA ALA A 151 -7.73 3.75 -22.98
C ALA A 151 -6.93 2.96 -24.06
N SER A 152 -5.60 3.08 -24.08
CA SER A 152 -4.73 2.40 -25.04
C SER A 152 -3.73 1.49 -24.32
N PRO A 153 -3.58 0.21 -24.71
CA PRO A 153 -2.63 -0.72 -24.09
C PRO A 153 -1.17 -0.53 -24.54
N ILE A 154 -0.91 0.34 -25.54
CA ILE A 154 0.42 0.53 -26.14
C ILE A 154 1.05 1.87 -25.72
N ARG A 155 0.32 2.69 -24.96
CA ARG A 155 0.84 3.94 -24.41
C ARG A 155 1.44 3.74 -23.04
#